data_AF-A0AAD9RE58-F1
#
_entry.id   AF-A0AAD9RE58-F1
#
_cell.length_a   1.000
_cell.length_b   1.000
_cell.length_c   1.000
_cell.angle_alpha   90.00
_cell.angle_beta   90.00
_cell.angle_gamma   90.00
#
_symmetry.space_group_name_H-M   'P 1'
#
loop_
_entity.id
_entity.type
_entity.pdbx_description
1 polymer ?
#
loop_
_entity_poly.entity_id
_entity_poly.type
_entity_poly.pdbx_seq_one_letter_code
_entity_poly.pdbx_strand_id
1 'polypeptide(L)'
;LLAKHTVNICNRRLESLCSIHENTRVKSGAWDDSGVFIYTTSNHIKYAINNGDHGIIRTLDLPIYVTRVKGNQVYCLDRECRPRILRIDPTEYKFKLALINRKYEEVLHMVRTANLVGQSIIAYLQQKGYPEVALHFVKDEKTRFGLALECGNIEVALEAARSLDQKACWESLAQAALMQGNHQVVEMCYQRTKNFEKLSFLYLITGNLEKLR
;
A
#
# COMPACT_ATOMS: atom_id res chain seq x y z
N LEU A 1 5.17 -23.31 -12.67
CA LEU A 1 5.54 -24.62 -12.09
C LEU A 1 5.15 -24.64 -10.63
N LEU A 2 4.44 -25.69 -10.19
CA LEU A 2 4.06 -25.87 -8.78
C LEU A 2 4.94 -26.93 -8.13
N ALA A 3 5.62 -26.56 -7.06
CA ALA A 3 6.33 -27.48 -6.18
C ALA A 3 5.59 -27.60 -4.84
N LYS A 4 6.06 -28.48 -3.95
CA LYS A 4 5.43 -28.73 -2.64
C LYS A 4 5.21 -27.43 -1.85
N HIS A 5 6.20 -26.55 -1.81
CA HIS A 5 6.21 -25.31 -1.03
C HIS A 5 6.58 -24.09 -1.88
N THR A 6 6.54 -24.20 -3.21
CA THR A 6 7.01 -23.13 -4.08
C THR A 6 6.09 -22.99 -5.29
N VAL A 7 5.74 -21.75 -5.62
CA VAL A 7 5.07 -21.38 -6.86
C VAL A 7 6.07 -20.60 -7.71
N ASN A 8 6.47 -21.17 -8.84
CA ASN A 8 7.35 -20.51 -9.80
C ASN A 8 6.52 -20.06 -11.00
N ILE A 9 6.49 -18.75 -11.26
CA ILE A 9 5.88 -18.19 -12.46
C ILE A 9 6.98 -18.03 -13.50
N CYS A 10 6.77 -18.63 -14.66
CA CYS A 10 7.71 -18.58 -15.79
C CYS A 10 6.99 -18.07 -17.03
N ASN A 11 7.73 -17.44 -17.94
CA ASN A 11 7.21 -17.08 -19.25
C ASN A 11 7.25 -18.28 -20.23
N ARG A 12 6.82 -18.05 -21.48
CA ARG A 12 6.81 -19.07 -22.53
C ARG A 12 8.19 -19.66 -22.84
N ARG A 13 9.27 -18.92 -22.59
CA ARG A 13 10.67 -19.37 -22.76
C ARG A 13 11.21 -20.10 -21.54
N LEU A 14 10.37 -20.38 -20.54
CA LEU A 14 10.74 -20.94 -19.23
C LEU A 14 11.69 -20.05 -18.41
N GLU A 15 11.80 -18.76 -18.75
CA GLU A 15 12.51 -17.80 -17.92
C GLU A 15 11.68 -17.56 -16.65
N SER A 16 12.32 -17.66 -15.49
CA SER A 16 11.68 -17.46 -14.20
C SER A 16 11.38 -15.98 -13.99
N LEU A 17 10.10 -15.63 -13.91
CA LEU A 17 9.63 -14.26 -13.63
C LEU A 17 9.65 -13.99 -12.12
N CYS A 18 9.10 -14.93 -11.34
CA CYS A 18 9.14 -14.86 -9.88
C CYS A 18 9.01 -16.25 -9.25
N SER A 19 9.52 -16.37 -8.02
CA SER A 19 9.39 -17.56 -7.17
C SER A 19 8.80 -17.16 -5.84
N ILE A 20 7.72 -17.82 -5.43
CA ILE A 20 7.01 -17.55 -4.17
C ILE A 20 7.14 -18.78 -3.29
N HIS A 21 7.63 -18.60 -2.07
CA HIS A 21 7.74 -19.66 -1.09
C HIS A 21 6.55 -19.65 -0.13
N GLU A 22 5.97 -20.82 0.09
CA GLU A 22 4.82 -21.03 0.97
C GLU A 22 5.15 -21.97 2.12
N ASN A 23 4.85 -21.51 3.34
CA ASN A 23 4.98 -22.34 4.56
C ASN A 23 4.08 -23.58 4.50
N THR A 24 2.94 -23.48 3.82
CA THR A 24 1.97 -24.56 3.68
C THR A 24 2.01 -25.16 2.27
N ARG A 25 1.70 -26.45 2.16
CA ARG A 25 1.76 -27.14 0.87
C ARG A 25 0.77 -26.55 -0.12
N VAL A 26 1.25 -26.19 -1.30
CA VAL A 26 0.40 -25.78 -2.43
C VAL A 26 -0.35 -26.99 -2.96
N LYS A 27 -1.66 -26.85 -3.17
CA LYS A 27 -2.56 -27.94 -3.57
C LYS A 27 -2.83 -27.93 -5.06
N SER A 28 -3.18 -26.76 -5.59
CA SER A 28 -3.57 -26.57 -6.99
C SER A 28 -3.61 -25.08 -7.32
N GLY A 29 -3.75 -24.72 -8.59
CA GLY A 29 -4.02 -23.35 -8.99
C GLY A 29 -4.40 -23.25 -10.46
N ALA A 30 -4.98 -22.11 -10.82
CA ALA A 30 -5.39 -21.78 -12.17
C ALA A 30 -5.17 -20.27 -12.44
N TRP A 31 -5.00 -19.93 -13.70
CA TRP A 31 -4.91 -18.54 -14.12
C TRP A 31 -6.30 -17.92 -14.25
N ASP A 32 -6.44 -16.69 -13.78
CA ASP A 32 -7.54 -15.81 -14.14
C ASP A 32 -7.29 -15.20 -15.53
N ASP A 33 -8.37 -14.73 -16.17
CA ASP A 33 -8.33 -14.10 -17.50
C ASP A 33 -7.43 -12.84 -17.51
N SER A 34 -7.22 -12.22 -16.35
CA SER A 34 -6.36 -11.05 -16.17
C SER A 34 -4.85 -11.37 -16.11
N GLY A 35 -4.46 -12.65 -16.19
CA GLY A 35 -3.07 -13.07 -16.07
C GLY A 35 -2.55 -13.08 -14.62
N VAL A 36 -3.45 -13.23 -13.64
CA VAL A 36 -3.11 -13.45 -12.23
C VAL A 36 -3.26 -14.93 -11.92
N PHE A 37 -2.27 -15.51 -11.23
CA PHE A 37 -2.32 -16.92 -10.86
C PHE A 37 -2.97 -17.09 -9.49
N ILE A 38 -4.10 -17.78 -9.44
CA ILE A 38 -4.82 -18.07 -8.19
C ILE A 38 -4.57 -19.51 -7.80
N TYR A 39 -4.14 -19.72 -6.56
CA TYR A 39 -3.77 -21.04 -6.06
C TYR A 39 -4.30 -21.28 -4.66
N THR A 40 -4.36 -22.54 -4.27
CA THR A 40 -4.82 -22.95 -2.96
C THR A 40 -3.72 -23.61 -2.17
N THR A 41 -3.74 -23.34 -0.87
CA THR A 41 -2.99 -24.11 0.13
C THR A 41 -3.97 -24.93 0.97
N SER A 42 -3.52 -25.45 2.11
CA SER A 42 -4.42 -26.17 3.02
C SER A 42 -5.55 -25.29 3.56
N ASN A 43 -5.27 -24.00 3.76
CA ASN A 43 -6.13 -23.10 4.56
C ASN A 43 -6.49 -21.81 3.81
N HIS A 44 -5.94 -21.56 2.62
CA HIS A 44 -6.13 -20.28 1.94
C HIS A 44 -6.31 -20.44 0.43
N ILE A 45 -7.14 -19.57 -0.15
CA ILE A 45 -7.06 -19.16 -1.55
C ILE A 45 -6.14 -17.96 -1.59
N LYS A 46 -5.08 -18.02 -2.39
CA LYS A 46 -4.06 -17.00 -2.54
C LYS A 46 -3.94 -16.60 -4.01
N TYR A 47 -3.36 -15.44 -4.27
CA TYR A 47 -3.01 -14.99 -5.60
C TYR A 47 -1.51 -14.73 -5.72
N ALA A 48 -1.01 -14.78 -6.95
CA ALA A 48 0.34 -14.44 -7.34
C ALA A 48 0.33 -13.67 -8.66
N ILE A 49 1.07 -12.57 -8.71
CA ILE A 49 1.28 -11.73 -9.89
C ILE A 49 2.70 -11.98 -10.42
N ASN A 50 2.91 -11.78 -11.71
CA ASN A 50 4.17 -12.04 -12.39
C ASN A 50 5.38 -11.27 -11.84
N ASN A 51 5.15 -10.18 -11.10
CA ASN A 51 6.19 -9.38 -10.46
C ASN A 51 6.59 -9.88 -9.05
N GLY A 52 6.02 -11.00 -8.59
CA GLY A 52 6.26 -11.58 -7.27
C GLY A 52 5.29 -11.14 -6.17
N ASP A 53 4.43 -10.16 -6.42
CA ASP A 53 3.41 -9.76 -5.45
C ASP A 53 2.39 -10.88 -5.27
N HIS A 54 2.10 -11.21 -4.01
CA HIS A 54 1.20 -12.29 -3.64
C HIS A 54 0.44 -11.93 -2.36
N GLY A 55 -0.68 -12.59 -2.13
CA GLY A 55 -1.54 -12.30 -0.99
C GLY A 55 -2.62 -13.36 -0.77
N ILE A 56 -3.34 -13.24 0.35
CA ILE A 56 -4.46 -14.12 0.70
C ILE A 56 -5.74 -13.46 0.23
N ILE A 57 -6.54 -14.18 -0.56
CA ILE A 57 -7.87 -13.72 -0.98
C ILE A 57 -8.93 -14.14 0.04
N ARG A 58 -8.84 -15.39 0.51
CA ARG A 58 -9.86 -15.99 1.35
C ARG A 58 -9.30 -17.13 2.19
N THR A 59 -9.71 -17.21 3.44
CA THR A 59 -9.44 -18.36 4.32
C THR A 59 -10.43 -19.49 4.07
N LEU A 60 -9.95 -20.72 4.13
CA LEU A 60 -10.67 -21.96 3.89
C LEU A 60 -10.64 -22.81 5.16
N ASP A 61 -11.78 -23.38 5.51
CA ASP A 61 -11.87 -24.37 6.61
C ASP A 61 -11.32 -25.74 6.18
N LEU A 62 -11.45 -26.07 4.89
CA LEU A 62 -11.01 -27.32 4.30
C LEU A 62 -10.28 -27.06 2.97
N PRO A 63 -9.26 -27.86 2.63
CA PRO A 63 -8.54 -27.68 1.38
C PRO A 63 -9.42 -28.05 0.18
N ILE A 64 -9.28 -27.25 -0.86
CA ILE A 64 -9.97 -27.42 -2.14
C ILE A 64 -8.95 -27.44 -3.28
N TYR A 65 -9.36 -28.03 -4.39
CA TYR A 65 -8.55 -28.16 -5.59
C TYR A 65 -9.17 -27.33 -6.72
N VAL A 66 -8.54 -26.20 -7.06
CA VAL A 66 -8.97 -25.28 -8.10
C VAL A 66 -8.80 -25.92 -9.46
N THR A 67 -9.86 -25.85 -10.27
CA THR A 67 -9.88 -26.32 -11.66
C THR A 67 -9.92 -25.14 -12.63
N ARG A 68 -10.67 -24.08 -12.31
CA ARG A 68 -10.81 -22.89 -13.15
C ARG A 68 -11.15 -21.66 -12.32
N VAL A 69 -10.69 -20.50 -12.74
CA VAL A 69 -11.21 -19.20 -12.28
C VAL A 69 -11.89 -18.49 -13.44
N LYS A 70 -13.03 -17.87 -13.17
CA LYS A 70 -13.73 -16.99 -14.12
C LYS A 70 -14.38 -15.84 -13.37
N GLY A 71 -13.92 -14.62 -13.61
CA GLY A 71 -14.42 -13.44 -12.91
C GLY A 71 -14.20 -13.54 -11.39
N ASN A 72 -15.27 -13.48 -10.60
CA ASN A 72 -15.20 -13.62 -9.14
C ASN A 72 -15.53 -15.03 -8.63
N GLN A 73 -15.58 -16.02 -9.53
CA GLN A 73 -15.92 -17.41 -9.21
C GLN A 73 -14.72 -18.33 -9.41
N VAL A 74 -14.40 -19.09 -8.36
CA VAL A 74 -13.42 -20.16 -8.34
C VAL A 74 -14.18 -21.48 -8.40
N TYR A 75 -13.96 -22.23 -9.48
CA TYR A 75 -14.46 -23.57 -9.67
C TYR A 75 -13.43 -24.54 -9.09
N CYS A 76 -13.86 -25.41 -8.18
CA CYS A 76 -12.97 -26.30 -7.45
C CYS A 76 -13.64 -27.62 -7.07
N LEU A 77 -12.82 -28.59 -6.68
CA LEU A 77 -13.24 -29.85 -6.09
C LEU A 77 -12.88 -29.87 -4.59
N ASP A 78 -13.74 -30.45 -3.77
CA ASP A 78 -13.38 -30.82 -2.39
C ASP A 78 -12.65 -32.17 -2.33
N ARG A 79 -12.35 -32.65 -1.12
CA ARG A 79 -11.64 -33.92 -0.91
C ARG A 79 -12.46 -35.13 -1.36
N GLU A 80 -13.78 -35.00 -1.37
CA GLU A 80 -14.74 -36.01 -1.79
C GLU A 80 -15.02 -35.93 -3.30
N CYS A 81 -14.21 -35.19 -4.06
CA CYS A 81 -14.34 -34.97 -5.51
C CYS A 81 -15.67 -34.30 -5.93
N ARG A 82 -16.32 -33.56 -5.03
CA ARG A 82 -17.56 -32.85 -5.34
C ARG A 82 -17.25 -31.47 -5.92
N PRO A 83 -17.89 -31.09 -7.04
CA PRO A 83 -17.73 -29.77 -7.61
C PRO A 83 -18.35 -28.71 -6.70
N ARG A 84 -17.59 -27.64 -6.45
CA ARG A 84 -18.01 -26.45 -5.71
C ARG A 84 -17.64 -25.20 -6.47
N ILE A 85 -18.41 -24.15 -6.26
CA ILE A 85 -18.13 -22.81 -6.75
C ILE A 85 -17.99 -21.90 -5.55
N LEU A 86 -16.81 -21.32 -5.38
CA LEU A 86 -16.55 -20.33 -4.34
C LEU A 86 -16.47 -18.94 -4.95
N ARG A 87 -17.11 -17.98 -4.30
CA ARG A 87 -16.90 -16.56 -4.61
C ARG A 87 -15.66 -16.04 -3.91
N ILE A 88 -14.89 -15.26 -4.65
CA ILE A 88 -13.71 -14.54 -4.16
C ILE A 88 -13.89 -13.04 -4.39
N ASP A 89 -13.23 -12.23 -3.57
CA ASP A 89 -13.13 -10.79 -3.81
C ASP A 89 -11.83 -10.49 -4.59
N PRO A 90 -11.92 -10.09 -5.86
CA PRO A 90 -10.74 -9.87 -6.69
C PRO A 90 -10.09 -8.50 -6.48
N THR A 91 -10.68 -7.68 -5.63
CA THR A 91 -10.45 -6.24 -5.55
C THR A 91 -8.99 -5.90 -5.21
N GLU A 92 -8.35 -6.62 -4.28
CA GLU A 92 -6.95 -6.36 -3.90
C GLU A 92 -5.97 -6.65 -5.05
N TYR A 93 -6.04 -7.83 -5.67
CA TYR A 93 -5.08 -8.18 -6.72
C TYR A 93 -5.33 -7.39 -8.01
N LYS A 94 -6.58 -7.03 -8.30
CA LYS A 94 -6.90 -6.12 -9.42
C LYS A 94 -6.33 -4.73 -9.19
N PHE A 95 -6.42 -4.22 -7.96
CA PHE A 95 -5.78 -2.97 -7.58
C PHE A 95 -4.27 -3.01 -7.81
N LYS A 96 -3.58 -4.05 -7.29
CA LYS A 96 -2.13 -4.20 -7.49
C LYS A 96 -1.76 -4.35 -8.96
N LEU A 97 -2.54 -5.12 -9.72
CA LEU A 97 -2.35 -5.31 -11.16
C LEU A 97 -2.52 -3.99 -11.94
N ALA A 98 -3.52 -3.18 -11.63
CA ALA A 98 -3.74 -1.88 -12.27
C ALA A 98 -2.57 -0.91 -11.98
N LEU A 99 -2.04 -0.92 -10.75
CA LEU A 99 -0.86 -0.12 -10.40
C LEU A 99 0.39 -0.56 -11.19
N ILE A 100 0.62 -1.87 -11.30
CA ILE A 100 1.75 -2.43 -12.08
C ILE A 100 1.64 -2.05 -13.56
N ASN A 101 0.42 -2.10 -14.10
CA ASN A 101 0.12 -1.71 -15.48
C ASN A 101 0.01 -0.19 -15.69
N ARG A 102 0.30 0.63 -14.66
CA ARG A 102 0.26 2.10 -14.68
C ARG A 102 -1.10 2.67 -15.11
N LYS A 103 -2.20 1.99 -14.78
CA LYS A 103 -3.58 2.43 -15.06
C LYS A 103 -4.13 3.28 -13.92
N TYR A 104 -3.62 4.50 -13.76
CA TYR A 104 -3.93 5.36 -12.62
C TYR A 104 -5.40 5.76 -12.53
N GLU A 105 -6.10 5.97 -13.66
CA GLU A 105 -7.52 6.30 -13.65
C GLU A 105 -8.38 5.18 -13.05
N GLU A 106 -8.08 3.93 -13.42
CA GLU A 106 -8.77 2.74 -12.89
C GLU A 106 -8.51 2.59 -11.39
N VAL A 107 -7.27 2.83 -10.95
CA VAL A 107 -6.88 2.85 -9.54
C VAL A 107 -7.71 3.88 -8.76
N LEU A 108 -7.79 5.12 -9.25
CA LEU A 108 -8.58 6.18 -8.60
C LEU A 108 -10.08 5.85 -8.55
N HIS A 109 -10.62 5.26 -9.62
CA HIS A 109 -12.02 4.83 -9.66
C HIS A 109 -12.30 3.70 -8.65
N MET A 110 -11.44 2.68 -8.62
CA MET A 110 -11.52 1.56 -7.67
C MET A 110 -11.52 2.07 -6.23
N VAL A 111 -10.76 3.12 -5.93
CA VAL A 111 -10.64 3.68 -4.58
C VAL A 111 -11.88 4.46 -4.14
N ARG A 112 -12.49 5.21 -5.07
CA ARG A 112 -13.73 5.93 -4.78
C ARG A 112 -14.91 4.99 -4.58
N THR A 113 -14.92 3.87 -5.28
CA THR A 113 -16.09 2.98 -5.37
C THR A 113 -15.99 1.77 -4.45
N ALA A 114 -14.78 1.23 -4.28
CA ALA A 114 -14.57 0.06 -3.43
C ALA A 114 -14.18 0.50 -2.02
N ASN A 115 -14.66 -0.24 -1.03
CA ASN A 115 -14.19 -0.17 0.37
C ASN A 115 -12.76 -0.75 0.51
N LEU A 116 -11.86 -0.41 -0.41
CA LEU A 116 -10.45 -0.80 -0.49
C LEU A 116 -9.57 -0.10 0.55
N VAL A 117 -10.17 0.60 1.52
CA VAL A 117 -9.44 1.48 2.44
C VAL A 117 -8.93 0.68 3.64
N GLY A 118 -7.95 -0.19 3.38
CA GLY A 118 -7.21 -0.92 4.40
C GLY A 118 -5.78 -0.38 4.54
N GLN A 119 -5.25 -0.37 5.77
CA GLN A 119 -3.85 -0.04 6.07
C GLN A 119 -2.84 -0.88 5.23
N SER A 120 -3.24 -2.08 4.80
CA SER A 120 -2.45 -2.95 3.94
C SER A 120 -2.17 -2.37 2.55
N ILE A 121 -3.14 -1.66 1.95
CA ILE A 121 -2.97 -1.05 0.62
C ILE A 121 -2.14 0.21 0.71
N ILE A 122 -2.30 0.99 1.78
CA ILE A 122 -1.49 2.18 2.05
C ILE A 122 -0.02 1.77 2.23
N ALA A 123 0.25 0.78 3.08
CA ALA A 123 1.60 0.25 3.29
C ALA A 123 2.21 -0.29 1.99
N TYR A 124 1.41 -0.96 1.15
CA TYR A 124 1.86 -1.43 -0.15
C TYR A 124 2.22 -0.28 -1.10
N LEU A 125 1.40 0.78 -1.18
CA LEU A 125 1.69 1.97 -1.99
C LEU A 125 2.96 2.68 -1.52
N GLN A 126 3.18 2.81 -0.20
CA GLN A 126 4.42 3.35 0.37
C GLN A 126 5.63 2.52 -0.04
N GLN A 127 5.55 1.19 0.11
CA GLN A 127 6.65 0.29 -0.25
C GLN A 127 7.00 0.36 -1.73
N LYS A 128 6.01 0.55 -2.61
CA LYS A 128 6.21 0.68 -4.06
C LYS A 128 6.62 2.09 -4.49
N GLY A 129 6.73 3.05 -3.57
CA GLY A 129 7.18 4.41 -3.85
C GLY A 129 6.09 5.32 -4.43
N TYR A 130 4.82 5.05 -4.13
CA TYR A 130 3.68 5.91 -4.50
C TYR A 130 2.98 6.53 -3.27
N PRO A 131 3.70 7.24 -2.39
CA PRO A 131 3.11 7.84 -1.20
C PRO A 131 2.13 8.98 -1.54
N GLU A 132 2.34 9.69 -2.66
CA GLU A 132 1.43 10.74 -3.13
C GLU A 132 0.04 10.19 -3.45
N VAL A 133 0.02 9.05 -4.14
CA VAL A 133 -1.21 8.31 -4.40
C VAL A 133 -1.81 7.95 -3.06
N ALA A 134 -1.07 7.29 -2.17
CA ALA A 134 -1.55 6.88 -0.85
C ALA A 134 -2.16 8.01 0.01
N LEU A 135 -1.68 9.25 -0.11
CA LEU A 135 -2.19 10.41 0.64
C LEU A 135 -3.69 10.65 0.39
N HIS A 136 -4.19 10.37 -0.81
CA HIS A 136 -5.61 10.46 -1.16
C HIS A 136 -6.48 9.38 -0.49
N PHE A 137 -5.87 8.32 0.06
CA PHE A 137 -6.52 7.11 0.54
C PHE A 137 -6.65 7.14 2.06
N VAL A 138 -5.84 7.96 2.73
CA VAL A 138 -5.79 8.00 4.18
C VAL A 138 -6.80 8.98 4.76
N LYS A 139 -7.66 8.43 5.61
CA LYS A 139 -8.60 9.18 6.45
C LYS A 139 -8.02 9.53 7.82
N ASP A 140 -7.13 8.69 8.34
CA ASP A 140 -6.49 8.93 9.64
C ASP A 140 -5.45 10.04 9.55
N GLU A 141 -5.60 11.07 10.37
CA GLU A 141 -4.75 12.27 10.30
C GLU A 141 -3.29 11.96 10.65
N LYS A 142 -3.03 10.97 11.52
CA LYS A 142 -1.67 10.58 11.90
C LYS A 142 -0.93 9.90 10.76
N THR A 143 -1.54 8.91 10.11
CA THR A 143 -0.95 8.29 8.90
C THR A 143 -0.84 9.32 7.75
N ARG A 144 -1.83 10.23 7.61
CA ARG A 144 -1.82 11.28 6.59
C ARG A 144 -0.65 12.24 6.78
N PHE A 145 -0.37 12.64 8.02
CA PHE A 145 0.78 13.46 8.37
C PHE A 145 2.10 12.79 7.97
N GLY A 146 2.29 11.51 8.35
CA GLY A 146 3.49 10.76 7.99
C GLY A 146 3.72 10.67 6.48
N LEU A 147 2.66 10.33 5.73
CA LEU A 147 2.70 10.28 4.27
C LEU A 147 3.01 11.65 3.64
N ALA A 148 2.40 12.72 4.16
CA ALA A 148 2.62 14.07 3.64
C ALA A 148 4.07 14.52 3.83
N LEU A 149 4.69 14.17 4.97
CA LEU A 149 6.12 14.40 5.19
C LEU A 149 7.00 13.59 4.22
N GLU A 150 6.68 12.31 3.97
CA GLU A 150 7.40 11.48 3.00
C GLU A 150 7.31 12.02 1.57
N CYS A 151 6.15 12.55 1.18
CA CYS A 151 5.95 13.19 -0.13
C CYS A 151 6.57 14.59 -0.21
N GLY A 152 6.94 15.17 0.93
CA GLY A 152 7.35 16.56 1.00
C GLY A 152 6.21 17.57 0.76
N ASN A 153 4.95 17.16 0.91
CA ASN A 153 3.81 18.07 0.77
C ASN A 153 3.57 18.80 2.10
N ILE A 154 4.22 19.95 2.27
CA ILE A 154 4.19 20.74 3.51
C ILE A 154 2.80 21.31 3.82
N GLU A 155 2.01 21.66 2.80
CA GLU A 155 0.67 22.21 3.00
C GLU A 155 -0.25 21.19 3.65
N VAL A 156 -0.31 19.97 3.10
CA VAL A 156 -1.13 18.89 3.66
C VAL A 156 -0.58 18.43 5.02
N ALA A 157 0.74 18.41 5.19
CA ALA A 157 1.35 18.08 6.47
C ALA A 157 1.02 19.12 7.55
N LEU A 158 0.96 20.41 7.19
CA LEU A 158 0.57 21.50 8.08
C LEU A 158 -0.88 21.40 8.51
N GLU A 159 -1.80 21.11 7.58
CA GLU A 159 -3.21 20.87 7.91
C GLU A 159 -3.37 19.69 8.87
N ALA A 160 -2.72 18.56 8.59
CA ALA A 160 -2.77 17.38 9.46
C ALA A 160 -2.13 17.65 10.84
N ALA A 161 -1.02 18.38 10.89
CA ALA A 161 -0.38 18.77 12.16
C ALA A 161 -1.26 19.70 13.00
N ARG A 162 -2.03 20.59 12.37
CA ARG A 162 -3.00 21.47 13.06
C ARG A 162 -4.12 20.67 13.72
N SER A 163 -4.62 19.64 13.07
CA SER A 163 -5.67 18.79 13.66
C SER A 163 -5.13 17.91 14.79
N LEU A 164 -3.92 17.35 14.65
CA LEU A 164 -3.32 16.48 15.66
C LEU A 164 -2.82 17.24 16.90
N ASP A 165 -2.32 18.46 16.71
CA ASP A 165 -1.75 19.36 17.71
C ASP A 165 -0.75 18.73 18.70
N GLN A 166 0.11 17.84 18.20
CA GLN A 166 1.17 17.20 18.99
C GLN A 166 2.51 17.88 18.77
N LYS A 167 3.25 18.15 19.86
CA LYS A 167 4.59 18.79 19.80
C LYS A 167 5.55 18.05 18.87
N ALA A 168 5.56 16.71 18.91
CA ALA A 168 6.41 15.88 18.06
C ALA A 168 6.10 16.07 16.55
N CYS A 169 4.83 16.17 16.17
CA CYS A 169 4.44 16.42 14.77
C CYS A 169 4.94 17.79 14.29
N TRP A 170 4.82 18.83 15.12
CA TRP A 170 5.33 20.15 14.80
C TRP A 170 6.85 20.19 14.62
N GLU A 171 7.59 19.43 15.43
CA GLU A 171 9.05 19.30 15.31
C GLU A 171 9.45 18.58 14.02
N SER A 172 8.79 17.46 13.68
CA SER A 172 9.05 16.75 12.42
C SER A 172 8.68 17.59 11.19
N LEU A 173 7.57 18.33 11.24
CA LEU A 173 7.17 19.25 10.17
C LEU A 173 8.19 20.38 9.99
N ALA A 174 8.69 20.96 11.09
CA ALA A 174 9.72 22.00 11.03
C ALA A 174 10.99 21.49 10.34
N GLN A 175 11.42 20.25 10.64
CA GLN A 175 12.59 19.65 10.01
C GLN A 175 12.38 19.45 8.50
N ALA A 176 11.23 18.90 8.10
CA ALA A 176 10.92 18.69 6.68
C ALA A 176 10.79 20.02 5.92
N ALA A 177 10.12 21.01 6.49
CA ALA A 177 9.96 22.34 5.91
C ALA A 177 11.31 23.07 5.79
N LEU A 178 12.21 22.91 6.77
CA LEU A 178 13.56 23.48 6.73
C LEU A 178 14.39 22.88 5.60
N MET A 179 14.32 21.56 5.38
CA MET A 179 15.02 20.90 4.27
C MET A 179 14.55 21.39 2.88
N GLN A 180 13.30 21.83 2.77
CA GLN A 180 12.74 22.41 1.54
C GLN A 180 12.93 23.93 1.42
N GLY A 181 13.45 24.59 2.45
CA GLY A 181 13.61 26.05 2.47
C GLY A 181 12.33 26.85 2.76
N ASN A 182 11.25 26.20 3.21
CA ASN A 182 9.99 26.86 3.56
C ASN A 182 10.07 27.49 4.96
N HIS A 183 10.82 28.59 5.07
CA HIS A 183 11.10 29.29 6.32
C HIS A 183 9.84 29.83 7.03
N GLN A 184 8.77 30.16 6.31
CA GLN A 184 7.52 30.65 6.89
C GLN A 184 6.83 29.59 7.74
N VAL A 185 6.76 28.35 7.23
CA VAL A 185 6.19 27.22 7.97
C VAL A 185 7.10 26.84 9.14
N VAL A 186 8.42 26.89 8.97
CA VAL A 186 9.38 26.63 10.05
C VAL A 186 9.21 27.63 11.20
N GLU A 187 9.06 28.92 10.89
CA GLU A 187 8.80 29.97 11.89
C GLU A 187 7.53 29.64 12.69
N MET A 188 6.43 29.31 12.00
CA MET A 188 5.17 28.93 12.62
C MET A 188 5.30 27.71 13.55
N CYS A 189 6.02 26.67 13.10
CA CYS A 189 6.26 25.46 13.90
C CYS A 189 7.09 25.77 15.16
N TYR A 190 8.13 26.60 15.06
CA TYR A 190 8.97 26.95 16.21
C TYR A 190 8.26 27.86 17.21
N GLN A 191 7.40 28.77 16.74
CA GLN A 191 6.53 29.57 17.62
C GLN A 191 5.55 28.68 18.40
N ARG A 192 4.89 27.71 17.73
CA ARG A 192 3.96 26.78 18.40
C ARG A 192 4.65 25.86 19.39
N THR A 193 5.83 25.36 19.05
CA THR A 193 6.61 24.46 19.94
C THR A 193 7.37 25.20 21.04
N LYS A 194 7.34 26.54 21.03
CA LYS A 194 8.08 27.44 21.93
C LYS A 194 9.59 27.19 21.91
N ASN A 195 10.14 26.84 20.75
CA ASN A 195 11.58 26.62 20.57
C ASN A 195 12.26 27.93 20.18
N PHE A 196 12.50 28.79 21.18
CA PHE A 196 13.05 30.14 20.97
C PHE A 196 14.49 30.12 20.47
N GLU A 197 15.31 29.13 20.84
CA GLU A 197 16.69 29.02 20.37
C GLU A 197 16.77 28.85 18.85
N LYS A 198 16.00 27.89 18.30
CA LYS A 198 15.94 27.65 16.85
C LYS A 198 15.27 28.80 16.11
N LEU A 199 14.32 29.47 16.73
CA LEU A 199 13.65 30.65 16.16
C LEU A 199 14.59 31.84 16.03
N SER A 200 15.36 32.15 17.07
CA SER A 200 16.37 33.22 17.03
C SER A 200 17.43 32.96 15.96
N PHE A 201 17.86 31.70 15.81
CA PHE A 201 18.78 31.29 14.74
C PHE A 201 18.17 31.50 13.35
N LEU A 202 16.89 31.15 13.16
CA LEU A 202 16.18 31.37 11.91
C LEU A 202 16.06 32.87 11.58
N TYR A 203 15.73 33.72 12.54
CA TYR A 203 15.65 35.18 12.33
C TYR A 203 17.00 35.82 12.06
N LEU A 204 18.07 35.34 12.70
CA LEU A 204 19.42 35.77 12.40
C LEU A 204 19.80 35.48 10.94
N ILE A 205 19.52 34.26 10.46
CA ILE A 205 19.83 33.86 9.08
C ILE A 205 18.96 34.60 8.05
N THR A 206 17.68 34.81 8.36
CA THR A 206 16.74 35.52 7.47
C THR A 206 16.87 37.04 7.54
N GLY A 207 17.68 37.58 8.46
CA GLY A 207 17.89 39.02 8.64
C GLY A 207 16.71 39.76 9.27
N ASN A 208 15.76 39.05 9.89
CA ASN A 208 14.56 39.65 10.47
C ASN A 208 14.81 40.16 11.90
N LEU A 209 15.54 41.27 12.00
CA LEU A 209 15.98 41.87 13.26
C LEU A 209 14.82 42.49 14.06
N GLU A 210 13.70 42.84 13.42
CA GLU A 210 12.53 43.38 14.11
C GLU A 210 11.87 42.34 15.02
N LYS A 211 11.80 41.08 14.59
CA LYS A 211 11.24 39.97 15.37
C LYS A 211 12.23 39.38 16.39
N LEU A 212 13.50 39.78 16.35
CA LEU A 212 14.55 39.32 17.24
C LEU A 212 14.67 40.19 18.51
N ARG A 213 14.15 41.42 18.48
CA ARG A 213 14.10 42.35 19.61
C ARG A 213 13.03 41.97 20.62
#